data_AF-A0A2R6EU55-F1
#
_entry.id   AF-A0A2R6EU55-F1
#
_cell.length_a   1.000
_cell.length_b   1.000
_cell.length_c   1.000
_cell.angle_alpha   90.00
_cell.angle_beta   90.00
_cell.angle_gamma   90.00
#
_symmetry.space_group_name_H-M   'P 1'
#
loop_
_entity.id
_entity.type
_entity.pdbx_description
1 polymer ?
#
loop_
_entity_poly.entity_id
_entity_poly.type
_entity_poly.pdbx_seq_one_letter_code
_entity_poly.pdbx_strand_id
1 'polypeptide(L)'
;MIRLSDEDRQLIGFFEEESGATVRDCVRDDDRVVFVVAAGEMADAIGPQGRTVSRIEDRVNRRVELVEDADDPATFVANALRPAPVYDVSVGEREDDDETEIVAYAEVNAADFGAAIGRDGRNIEMAERLTARHFDVDAVELVPEPESVVETVAEETGTEPVDALFDADDERVVVLAPAGSREEIATEGDALRTALGWPVVVVGYASDAPDLLANALAPADVTNVTVSDSGVAYVEVPEDERGLAIGTGGKRIRLARLLGAAYYGLDDVELA
;
A
#
# COMPACT_ATOMS: atom_id res chain seq x y z
N MET A 1 -19.09 0.61 -16.74
CA MET A 1 -19.10 0.88 -18.20
C MET A 1 -18.40 2.21 -18.44
N ILE A 2 -17.22 2.16 -19.06
CA ILE A 2 -16.36 3.31 -19.32
C ILE A 2 -17.07 4.28 -20.29
N ARG A 3 -17.24 5.54 -19.89
CA ARG A 3 -17.81 6.59 -20.75
C ARG A 3 -16.68 7.29 -21.50
N LEU A 4 -16.70 7.16 -22.82
CA LEU A 4 -15.77 7.82 -23.75
C LEU A 4 -16.49 8.95 -24.50
N SER A 5 -15.81 10.08 -24.69
CA SER A 5 -16.25 11.14 -25.61
C SER A 5 -15.94 10.78 -27.07
N ASP A 6 -16.50 11.52 -28.02
CA ASP A 6 -16.21 11.29 -29.45
C ASP A 6 -14.75 11.58 -29.80
N GLU A 7 -14.14 12.54 -29.11
CA GLU A 7 -12.71 12.82 -29.23
C GLU A 7 -11.87 11.65 -28.70
N ASP A 8 -12.23 11.06 -27.56
CA ASP A 8 -11.52 9.89 -27.01
C ASP A 8 -11.60 8.70 -27.97
N ARG A 9 -12.78 8.45 -28.56
CA ARG A 9 -12.96 7.39 -29.58
C ARG A 9 -12.10 7.63 -30.82
N GLN A 10 -11.97 8.88 -31.25
CA GLN A 10 -11.13 9.23 -32.40
C GLN A 10 -9.64 9.04 -32.09
N LEU A 11 -9.21 9.40 -30.88
CA LEU A 11 -7.84 9.17 -30.41
C LEU A 11 -7.52 7.68 -30.32
N ILE A 12 -8.44 6.89 -29.76
CA ILE A 12 -8.34 5.43 -29.69
C ILE A 12 -8.19 4.84 -31.10
N GLY A 13 -9.12 5.14 -32.01
CA GLY A 13 -9.08 4.57 -33.36
C GLY A 13 -7.80 4.93 -34.12
N PHE A 14 -7.29 6.14 -33.93
CA PHE A 14 -5.99 6.54 -34.49
C PHE A 14 -4.81 5.78 -33.85
N PHE A 15 -4.82 5.63 -32.52
CA PHE A 15 -3.79 4.87 -31.81
C PHE A 15 -3.73 3.43 -32.31
N GLU A 16 -4.89 2.77 -32.41
CA GLU A 16 -5.00 1.38 -32.86
C GLU A 16 -4.59 1.23 -34.34
N GLU A 17 -4.90 2.21 -35.21
CA GLU A 17 -4.47 2.20 -36.62
C GLU A 17 -2.95 2.32 -36.76
N GLU A 18 -2.32 3.21 -35.99
CA GLU A 18 -0.87 3.44 -36.06
C GLU A 18 -0.05 2.34 -35.38
N SER A 19 -0.54 1.81 -34.26
CA SER A 19 0.20 0.85 -33.43
C SER A 19 -0.13 -0.61 -33.73
N GLY A 20 -1.35 -0.91 -34.17
CA GLY A 20 -1.88 -2.27 -34.23
C GLY A 20 -2.24 -2.88 -32.86
N ALA A 21 -1.99 -2.15 -31.76
CA ALA A 21 -2.37 -2.55 -30.42
C ALA A 21 -3.81 -2.13 -30.12
N THR A 22 -4.49 -2.90 -29.29
CA THR A 22 -5.86 -2.69 -28.82
C THR A 22 -5.86 -1.73 -27.64
N VAL A 23 -6.72 -0.71 -27.68
CA VAL A 23 -6.85 0.27 -26.60
C VAL A 23 -8.17 0.08 -25.87
N ARG A 24 -8.10 -0.04 -24.55
CA ARG A 24 -9.25 -0.28 -23.66
C ARG A 24 -9.85 1.00 -23.10
N ASP A 25 -9.01 1.98 -22.80
CA ASP A 25 -9.43 3.28 -22.30
C ASP A 25 -8.42 4.37 -22.71
N CYS A 26 -8.87 5.61 -22.64
CA CYS A 26 -8.07 6.78 -22.88
C CYS A 26 -8.49 7.86 -21.88
N VAL A 27 -7.55 8.29 -21.05
CA VAL A 27 -7.76 9.36 -20.07
C VAL A 27 -6.84 10.51 -20.38
N ARG A 28 -7.39 11.72 -20.40
CA ARG A 28 -6.67 12.94 -20.77
C ARG A 28 -6.48 13.84 -19.55
N ASP A 29 -5.31 14.47 -19.52
CA ASP A 29 -4.98 15.63 -18.70
C ASP A 29 -4.61 16.81 -19.61
N ASP A 30 -4.27 17.97 -19.03
CA ASP A 30 -3.96 19.20 -19.77
C ASP A 30 -2.80 19.02 -20.77
N ASP A 31 -1.73 18.32 -20.39
CA ASP A 31 -0.49 18.18 -21.17
C ASP A 31 -0.20 16.76 -21.68
N ARG A 32 -0.97 15.76 -21.26
CA ARG A 32 -0.76 14.36 -21.64
C ARG A 32 -2.05 13.59 -21.93
N VAL A 33 -1.90 12.46 -22.60
CA VAL A 33 -2.94 11.45 -22.83
C VAL A 33 -2.41 10.09 -22.38
N VAL A 34 -3.17 9.41 -21.54
CA VAL A 34 -2.84 8.08 -21.05
C VAL A 34 -3.73 7.06 -21.76
N PHE A 35 -3.11 6.12 -22.46
CA PHE A 35 -3.80 5.01 -23.10
C PHE A 35 -3.63 3.74 -22.30
N VAL A 36 -4.75 3.06 -22.03
CA VAL A 36 -4.76 1.71 -21.46
C VAL A 36 -4.72 0.72 -22.61
N VAL A 37 -3.60 0.03 -22.77
CA VAL A 37 -3.31 -0.91 -23.86
C VAL A 37 -3.59 -2.32 -23.38
N ALA A 38 -4.22 -3.16 -24.20
CA ALA A 38 -4.48 -4.56 -23.83
C ALA A 38 -3.20 -5.29 -23.39
N ALA A 39 -3.34 -6.18 -22.40
CA ALA A 39 -2.24 -6.96 -21.86
C ALA A 39 -1.47 -7.71 -22.97
N GLY A 40 -0.14 -7.58 -22.95
CA GLY A 40 0.75 -8.22 -23.93
C GLY A 40 0.97 -7.44 -25.22
N GLU A 41 0.28 -6.32 -25.44
CA GLU A 41 0.38 -5.51 -26.66
C GLU A 41 1.21 -4.21 -26.46
N MET A 42 1.81 -4.03 -25.28
CA MET A 42 2.67 -2.87 -24.97
C MET A 42 3.86 -2.72 -25.94
N ALA A 43 4.44 -3.83 -26.40
CA ALA A 43 5.56 -3.80 -27.35
C ALA A 43 5.14 -3.20 -28.71
N ASP A 44 3.93 -3.51 -29.17
CA ASP A 44 3.37 -2.99 -30.42
C ASP A 44 2.98 -1.52 -30.27
N ALA A 45 2.37 -1.17 -29.14
CA ALA A 45 2.03 0.21 -28.75
C ALA A 45 3.26 1.14 -28.72
N ILE A 46 4.37 0.69 -28.14
CA ILE A 46 5.64 1.45 -28.08
C ILE A 46 6.30 1.48 -29.46
N GLY A 47 6.37 0.31 -30.11
CA GLY A 47 7.03 0.10 -31.40
C GLY A 47 8.56 0.16 -31.35
N PRO A 48 9.24 -0.18 -32.47
CA PRO A 48 10.69 -0.28 -32.50
C PRO A 48 11.38 1.05 -32.20
N GLN A 49 12.14 1.10 -31.10
CA GLN A 49 12.81 2.30 -30.59
C GLN A 49 11.83 3.43 -30.21
N GLY A 50 10.59 3.10 -29.82
CA GLY A 50 9.57 4.09 -29.45
C GLY A 50 8.95 4.84 -30.63
N ARG A 51 9.27 4.44 -31.87
CA ARG A 51 8.85 5.20 -33.07
C ARG A 51 7.33 5.23 -33.28
N THR A 52 6.60 4.23 -32.79
CA THR A 52 5.14 4.22 -32.88
C THR A 52 4.56 5.25 -31.92
N VAL A 53 4.89 5.14 -30.63
CA VAL A 53 4.39 6.09 -29.62
C VAL A 53 4.80 7.54 -29.94
N SER A 54 6.03 7.79 -30.42
CA SER A 54 6.44 9.15 -30.82
C SER A 54 5.62 9.74 -31.98
N ARG A 55 5.20 8.92 -32.96
CA ARG A 55 4.32 9.40 -34.05
C ARG A 55 2.93 9.74 -33.52
N ILE A 56 2.46 8.98 -32.55
CA ILE A 56 1.17 9.24 -31.90
C ILE A 56 1.26 10.54 -31.11
N GLU A 57 2.33 10.76 -30.34
CA GLU A 57 2.61 12.04 -29.66
C GLU A 57 2.62 13.23 -30.62
N ASP A 58 3.33 13.12 -31.76
CA ASP A 58 3.39 14.17 -32.78
C ASP A 58 2.00 14.53 -33.32
N ARG A 59 1.11 13.54 -33.48
CA ARG A 59 -0.23 13.74 -34.02
C ARG A 59 -1.20 14.33 -33.00
N VAL A 60 -1.12 13.86 -31.76
CA VAL A 60 -1.98 14.29 -30.64
C VAL A 60 -1.49 15.63 -30.06
N ASN A 61 -0.24 16.01 -30.34
CA ASN A 61 0.41 17.23 -29.85
C ASN A 61 0.34 17.33 -28.31
N ARG A 62 0.51 16.20 -27.64
CA ARG A 62 0.54 15.99 -26.19
C ARG A 62 1.47 14.83 -25.90
N ARG A 63 2.01 14.78 -24.68
CA ARG A 63 2.76 13.61 -24.23
C ARG A 63 1.85 12.39 -24.19
N VAL A 64 2.34 11.24 -24.59
CA VAL A 64 1.60 9.97 -24.52
C VAL A 64 2.22 9.09 -23.45
N GLU A 65 1.38 8.61 -22.55
CA GLU A 65 1.73 7.62 -21.55
C GLU A 65 0.90 6.36 -21.79
N LEU A 66 1.51 5.21 -21.53
CA LEU A 66 0.93 3.90 -21.81
C LEU A 66 0.86 3.13 -20.50
N VAL A 67 -0.34 2.65 -20.18
CA VAL A 67 -0.61 1.74 -19.07
C VAL A 67 -1.05 0.41 -19.67
N GLU A 68 -0.52 -0.69 -19.15
CA GLU A 68 -0.93 -2.01 -19.59
C GLU A 68 -2.17 -2.42 -18.79
N ASP A 69 -3.20 -2.88 -19.50
CA ASP A 69 -4.41 -3.46 -18.93
C ASP A 69 -4.07 -4.72 -18.13
N ALA A 70 -4.95 -5.09 -17.20
CA ALA A 70 -4.82 -6.30 -16.41
C ALA A 70 -6.18 -6.93 -16.13
N ASP A 71 -6.18 -8.19 -15.68
CA ASP A 71 -7.40 -8.90 -15.31
C ASP A 71 -7.76 -8.72 -13.83
N ASP A 72 -6.86 -8.16 -13.02
CA ASP A 72 -7.01 -7.94 -11.59
C ASP A 72 -6.53 -6.53 -11.16
N PRO A 73 -7.12 -5.95 -10.10
CA PRO A 73 -6.83 -4.58 -9.68
C PRO A 73 -5.39 -4.39 -9.21
N ALA A 74 -4.79 -5.39 -8.54
CA ALA A 74 -3.44 -5.30 -8.00
C ALA A 74 -2.41 -5.11 -9.13
N THR A 75 -2.46 -5.96 -10.15
CA THR A 75 -1.60 -5.84 -11.34
C THR A 75 -1.86 -4.53 -12.08
N PHE A 76 -3.11 -4.08 -12.18
CA PHE A 76 -3.44 -2.83 -12.85
C PHE A 76 -2.89 -1.60 -12.12
N VAL A 77 -3.03 -1.52 -10.80
CA VAL A 77 -2.46 -0.46 -9.96
C VAL A 77 -0.94 -0.41 -10.12
N ALA A 78 -0.28 -1.57 -10.06
CA ALA A 78 1.18 -1.65 -10.27
C ALA A 78 1.59 -1.15 -11.67
N ASN A 79 0.80 -1.46 -12.70
CA ASN A 79 1.03 -0.98 -14.06
C ASN A 79 0.82 0.53 -14.20
N ALA A 80 -0.16 1.09 -13.49
CA ALA A 80 -0.54 2.51 -13.55
C ALA A 80 0.41 3.44 -12.78
N LEU A 81 1.08 2.93 -11.74
CA LEU A 81 2.08 3.67 -10.95
C LEU A 81 3.46 3.77 -11.60
N ARG A 82 3.66 3.13 -12.77
CA ARG A 82 4.92 3.24 -13.51
C ARG A 82 5.24 4.72 -13.81
N PRO A 83 6.50 5.15 -13.61
CA PRO A 83 7.71 4.36 -13.55
C PRO A 83 8.13 3.86 -12.16
N ALA A 84 7.40 4.21 -11.09
CA ALA A 84 7.76 3.73 -9.75
C ALA A 84 7.61 2.20 -9.69
N PRO A 85 8.64 1.46 -9.23
CA PRO A 85 8.52 0.03 -8.98
C PRO A 85 7.53 -0.21 -7.85
N VAL A 86 6.54 -1.06 -8.10
CA VAL A 86 5.58 -1.54 -7.10
C VAL A 86 5.90 -2.99 -6.82
N TYR A 87 6.13 -3.32 -5.55
CA TYR A 87 6.55 -4.65 -5.10
C TYR A 87 5.36 -5.56 -4.82
N ASP A 88 4.32 -4.99 -4.21
CA ASP A 88 3.06 -5.66 -3.92
C ASP A 88 1.91 -4.65 -3.94
N VAL A 89 0.68 -5.15 -4.14
CA VAL A 89 -0.53 -4.35 -3.99
C VAL A 89 -1.55 -5.18 -3.25
N SER A 90 -1.96 -4.69 -2.08
CA SER A 90 -3.09 -5.25 -1.34
C SER A 90 -4.33 -4.38 -1.57
N VAL A 91 -5.48 -5.01 -1.75
CA VAL A 91 -6.76 -4.32 -1.93
C VAL A 91 -7.67 -4.69 -0.78
N GLY A 92 -8.20 -3.70 -0.09
CA GLY A 92 -9.02 -3.87 1.11
C GLY A 92 -10.14 -2.83 1.22
N GLU A 93 -10.97 -3.01 2.23
CA GLU A 93 -12.05 -2.08 2.56
C GLU A 93 -11.57 -1.13 3.67
N ARG A 94 -11.79 0.17 3.49
CA ARG A 94 -11.59 1.20 4.49
C ARG A 94 -12.94 1.79 4.88
N GLU A 95 -13.23 1.83 6.18
CA GLU A 95 -14.41 2.54 6.68
C GLU A 95 -14.09 4.04 6.81
N ASP A 96 -14.79 4.88 6.06
CA ASP A 96 -14.76 6.35 6.18
C ASP A 96 -16.16 6.88 6.52
N ASP A 97 -16.34 7.31 7.77
CA ASP A 97 -17.62 7.69 8.37
C ASP A 97 -18.75 6.65 8.17
N ASP A 98 -19.62 6.87 7.17
CA ASP A 98 -20.79 6.04 6.84
C ASP A 98 -20.64 5.35 5.46
N GLU A 99 -19.48 5.45 4.81
CA GLU A 99 -19.18 4.88 3.50
C GLU A 99 -18.01 3.88 3.58
N THR A 100 -18.11 2.80 2.81
CA THR A 100 -17.03 1.81 2.64
C THR A 100 -16.31 2.12 1.35
N GLU A 101 -15.03 2.44 1.44
CA GLU A 101 -14.16 2.67 0.28
C GLU A 101 -13.31 1.43 0.01
N ILE A 102 -13.12 1.10 -1.27
CA ILE A 102 -12.15 0.10 -1.70
C ILE A 102 -10.81 0.80 -1.94
N VAL A 103 -9.79 0.45 -1.16
CA VAL A 103 -8.46 1.07 -1.22
C VAL A 103 -7.43 0.06 -1.69
N ALA A 104 -6.55 0.47 -2.61
CA ALA A 104 -5.38 -0.29 -3.00
C ALA A 104 -4.12 0.30 -2.34
N TYR A 105 -3.48 -0.47 -1.47
CA TYR A 105 -2.21 -0.12 -0.83
C TYR A 105 -1.07 -0.69 -1.68
N ALA A 106 -0.32 0.18 -2.36
CA ALA A 106 0.80 -0.18 -3.22
C ALA A 106 2.13 -0.06 -2.48
N GLU A 107 2.82 -1.19 -2.29
CA GLU A 107 4.15 -1.24 -1.68
C GLU A 107 5.21 -0.71 -2.65
N VAL A 108 5.85 0.39 -2.26
CA VAL A 108 6.86 1.09 -3.06
C VAL A 108 8.06 1.41 -2.17
N ASN A 109 9.24 1.48 -2.76
CA ASN A 109 10.42 1.99 -2.04
C ASN A 109 10.15 3.43 -1.58
N ALA A 110 10.46 3.77 -0.33
CA ALA A 110 10.18 5.11 0.19
C ALA A 110 10.87 6.21 -0.64
N ALA A 111 12.04 5.93 -1.24
CA ALA A 111 12.74 6.85 -2.12
C ALA A 111 12.01 7.09 -3.46
N ASP A 112 11.18 6.15 -3.90
CA ASP A 112 10.42 6.21 -5.15
C ASP A 112 9.00 6.80 -4.99
N PHE A 113 8.58 7.11 -3.76
CA PHE A 113 7.29 7.78 -3.50
C PHE A 113 7.13 9.06 -4.32
N GLY A 114 8.19 9.86 -4.46
CA GLY A 114 8.14 11.07 -5.28
C GLY A 114 7.85 10.80 -6.76
N ALA A 115 8.34 9.67 -7.32
CA ALA A 115 8.07 9.27 -8.68
C ALA A 115 6.64 8.74 -8.86
N ALA A 116 6.15 7.97 -7.87
CA ALA A 116 4.80 7.41 -7.83
C ALA A 116 3.73 8.50 -7.66
N ILE A 117 3.94 9.46 -6.75
CA ILE A 117 3.06 10.63 -6.56
C ILE A 117 3.09 11.53 -7.80
N GLY A 118 4.29 11.73 -8.35
CA GLY A 118 4.51 12.65 -9.45
C GLY A 118 4.35 14.11 -9.03
N ARG A 119 4.65 15.02 -9.96
CA ARG A 119 4.60 16.44 -9.66
C ARG A 119 3.15 16.90 -9.42
N ASP A 120 2.91 17.52 -8.28
CA ASP A 120 1.57 17.98 -7.86
C ASP A 120 0.56 16.83 -7.74
N GLY A 121 0.98 15.59 -7.46
CA GLY A 121 0.08 14.44 -7.30
C GLY A 121 -0.40 13.79 -8.60
N ARG A 122 0.02 14.33 -9.76
CA ARG A 122 -0.55 13.93 -11.05
C ARG A 122 -0.41 12.45 -11.41
N ASN A 123 0.61 11.74 -10.92
CA ASN A 123 0.78 10.32 -11.26
C ASN A 123 -0.16 9.46 -10.42
N ILE A 124 -0.19 9.67 -9.10
CA ILE A 124 -1.08 8.93 -8.20
C ILE A 124 -2.56 9.21 -8.53
N GLU A 125 -2.94 10.47 -8.79
CA GLU A 125 -4.31 10.84 -9.19
C GLU A 125 -4.74 10.18 -10.52
N MET A 126 -3.79 9.97 -11.45
CA MET A 126 -4.08 9.26 -12.70
C MET A 126 -4.26 7.78 -12.45
N ALA A 127 -3.42 7.16 -11.61
CA ALA A 127 -3.57 5.77 -11.22
C ALA A 127 -4.91 5.52 -10.52
N GLU A 128 -5.32 6.39 -9.60
CA GLU A 128 -6.65 6.37 -8.96
C GLU A 128 -7.76 6.48 -9.99
N ARG A 129 -7.73 7.48 -10.87
CA ARG A 129 -8.76 7.68 -11.90
C ARG A 129 -8.89 6.48 -12.83
N LEU A 130 -7.78 5.86 -13.21
CA LEU A 130 -7.80 4.66 -14.04
C LEU A 130 -8.37 3.49 -13.25
N THR A 131 -7.87 3.23 -12.04
CA THR A 131 -8.29 2.06 -11.26
C THR A 131 -9.76 2.14 -10.85
N ALA A 132 -10.26 3.32 -10.47
CA ALA A 132 -11.68 3.56 -10.22
C ALA A 132 -12.57 3.25 -11.43
N ARG A 133 -12.10 3.53 -12.65
CA ARG A 133 -12.87 3.29 -13.89
C ARG A 133 -12.92 1.82 -14.31
N HIS A 134 -11.87 1.06 -13.99
CA HIS A 134 -11.69 -0.32 -14.47
C HIS A 134 -12.05 -1.37 -13.41
N PHE A 135 -11.84 -1.06 -12.14
CA PHE A 135 -11.95 -2.02 -11.03
C PHE A 135 -12.78 -1.54 -9.84
N ASP A 136 -13.41 -0.35 -9.92
CA ASP A 136 -14.19 0.22 -8.82
C ASP A 136 -13.37 0.32 -7.50
N VAL A 137 -12.07 0.64 -7.62
CA VAL A 137 -11.19 0.98 -6.49
C VAL A 137 -11.22 2.49 -6.29
N ASP A 138 -11.59 2.94 -5.10
CA ASP A 138 -11.85 4.34 -4.79
C ASP A 138 -10.58 5.16 -4.55
N ALA A 139 -9.54 4.54 -3.98
CA ALA A 139 -8.27 5.20 -3.66
C ALA A 139 -7.05 4.30 -3.89
N VAL A 140 -5.90 4.93 -4.15
CA VAL A 140 -4.60 4.25 -4.24
C VAL A 140 -3.64 4.94 -3.29
N GLU A 141 -3.18 4.19 -2.30
CA GLU A 141 -2.30 4.69 -1.25
C GLU A 141 -0.91 4.06 -1.37
N LEU A 142 0.14 4.86 -1.19
CA LEU A 142 1.52 4.37 -1.24
C LEU A 142 1.98 3.96 0.15
N VAL A 143 2.41 2.72 0.29
CA VAL A 143 2.92 2.18 1.55
C VAL A 143 4.39 1.82 1.39
N PRO A 144 5.24 2.10 2.40
CA PRO A 144 6.66 1.81 2.29
C PRO A 144 6.87 0.30 2.36
N GLU A 145 7.64 -0.25 1.43
CA GLU A 145 8.06 -1.65 1.55
C GLU A 145 8.84 -1.87 2.86
N PRO A 146 8.77 -3.07 3.46
CA PRO A 146 9.43 -3.36 4.75
C PRO A 146 10.91 -2.98 4.81
N GLU A 147 11.68 -3.25 3.73
CA GLU A 147 13.11 -2.91 3.68
C GLU A 147 13.35 -1.40 3.78
N SER A 148 12.54 -0.58 3.10
CA SER A 148 12.62 0.89 3.19
C SER A 148 12.32 1.40 4.59
N VAL A 149 11.39 0.77 5.31
CA VAL A 149 11.10 1.12 6.71
C VAL A 149 12.30 0.80 7.59
N VAL A 150 12.89 -0.39 7.44
CA VAL A 150 14.07 -0.82 8.20
C VAL A 150 15.23 0.15 8.01
N GLU A 151 15.54 0.50 6.76
CA GLU A 151 16.60 1.47 6.42
C GLU A 151 16.31 2.85 7.04
N THR A 152 15.10 3.37 6.87
CA THR A 152 14.69 4.69 7.40
C THR A 152 14.81 4.73 8.93
N VAL A 153 14.34 3.68 9.62
CA VAL A 153 14.44 3.59 11.08
C VAL A 153 15.90 3.55 11.53
N ALA A 154 16.74 2.76 10.85
CA ALA A 154 18.16 2.68 11.18
C ALA A 154 18.88 4.03 10.97
N GLU A 155 18.53 4.77 9.92
CA GLU A 155 19.11 6.09 9.63
C GLU A 155 18.69 7.16 10.64
N GLU A 156 17.40 7.22 10.99
CA GLU A 156 16.88 8.24 11.90
C GLU A 156 17.25 7.97 13.37
N THR A 157 17.32 6.69 13.77
CA THR A 157 17.48 6.29 15.18
C THR A 157 18.87 5.76 15.52
N GLY A 158 19.64 5.29 14.54
CA GLY A 158 20.88 4.56 14.78
C GLY A 158 20.69 3.12 15.28
N THR A 159 19.44 2.65 15.41
CA THR A 159 19.09 1.29 15.79
C THR A 159 18.49 0.54 14.60
N GLU A 160 19.05 -0.62 14.27
CA GLU A 160 18.48 -1.52 13.26
C GLU A 160 17.25 -2.25 13.83
N PRO A 161 16.04 -2.03 13.30
CA PRO A 161 14.87 -2.77 13.71
C PRO A 161 14.99 -4.25 13.29
N VAL A 162 14.30 -5.13 14.02
CA VAL A 162 14.24 -6.56 13.68
C VAL A 162 13.45 -6.77 12.40
N ASP A 163 12.33 -6.05 12.26
CA ASP A 163 11.44 -6.14 11.11
C ASP A 163 10.47 -4.95 11.09
N ALA A 164 9.72 -4.81 10.01
CA ALA A 164 8.61 -3.88 9.89
C ALA A 164 7.50 -4.43 8.99
N LEU A 165 6.27 -3.97 9.23
CA LEU A 165 5.11 -4.29 8.41
C LEU A 165 4.13 -3.12 8.37
N PHE A 166 3.30 -3.09 7.34
CA PHE A 166 2.18 -2.14 7.25
C PHE A 166 0.89 -2.79 7.76
N ASP A 167 0.21 -2.10 8.67
CA ASP A 167 -1.10 -2.47 9.21
C ASP A 167 -2.17 -1.67 8.47
N ALA A 168 -2.72 -2.26 7.41
CA ALA A 168 -3.70 -1.60 6.54
C ALA A 168 -5.01 -1.25 7.27
N ASP A 169 -5.48 -2.13 8.18
CA ASP A 169 -6.71 -1.93 8.95
C ASP A 169 -6.65 -0.73 9.91
N ASP A 170 -5.45 -0.30 10.27
CA ASP A 170 -5.18 0.79 11.20
C ASP A 170 -4.30 1.90 10.60
N GLU A 171 -4.00 1.80 9.29
CA GLU A 171 -3.25 2.74 8.47
C GLU A 171 -1.97 3.24 9.16
N ARG A 172 -1.08 2.30 9.50
CA ARG A 172 0.15 2.59 10.23
C ARG A 172 1.27 1.62 9.89
N VAL A 173 2.51 2.08 10.07
CA VAL A 173 3.70 1.24 10.03
C VAL A 173 3.97 0.70 11.43
N VAL A 174 4.16 -0.61 11.54
CA VAL A 174 4.56 -1.30 12.77
C VAL A 174 6.03 -1.65 12.66
N VAL A 175 6.83 -1.18 13.61
CA VAL A 175 8.27 -1.43 13.69
C VAL A 175 8.54 -2.38 14.86
N LEU A 176 9.20 -3.50 14.59
CA LEU A 176 9.67 -4.43 15.61
C LEU A 176 11.07 -4.04 16.09
N ALA A 177 11.13 -3.39 17.23
CA ALA A 177 12.38 -2.97 17.85
C ALA A 177 13.10 -4.16 18.52
N PRO A 178 14.45 -4.22 18.46
CA PRO A 178 15.22 -5.15 19.29
C PRO A 178 14.89 -4.97 20.78
N ALA A 179 15.09 -6.03 21.56
CA ALA A 179 14.85 -6.00 22.99
C ALA A 179 15.64 -4.87 23.66
N GLY A 180 14.94 -3.96 24.35
CA GLY A 180 15.53 -2.81 25.04
C GLY A 180 15.66 -1.53 24.20
N SER A 181 15.43 -1.58 22.88
CA SER A 181 15.57 -0.41 21.99
C SER A 181 14.23 0.26 21.62
N ARG A 182 13.10 -0.23 22.16
CA ARG A 182 11.77 0.34 21.87
C ARG A 182 11.69 1.83 22.17
N GLU A 183 12.18 2.28 23.32
CA GLU A 183 12.08 3.68 23.75
C GLU A 183 12.97 4.62 22.91
N GLU A 184 14.13 4.12 22.50
CA GLU A 184 15.05 4.82 21.60
C GLU A 184 14.40 5.10 20.25
N ILE A 185 13.84 4.09 19.60
CA ILE A 185 13.13 4.26 18.31
C ILE A 185 11.85 5.11 18.50
N ALA A 186 11.08 4.86 19.57
CA ALA A 186 9.82 5.57 19.79
C ALA A 186 10.00 7.08 20.01
N THR A 187 11.17 7.52 20.47
CA THR A 187 11.48 8.95 20.65
C THR A 187 11.54 9.70 19.32
N GLU A 188 11.88 9.02 18.23
CA GLU A 188 11.95 9.59 16.87
C GLU A 188 10.64 9.45 16.08
N GLY A 189 9.53 9.09 16.75
CA GLY A 189 8.26 8.77 16.10
C GLY A 189 7.70 9.86 15.17
N ASP A 190 7.90 11.14 15.48
CA ASP A 190 7.49 12.24 14.59
C ASP A 190 8.36 12.36 13.32
N ALA A 191 9.66 12.10 13.44
CA ALA A 191 10.58 12.07 12.30
C ALA A 191 10.24 10.89 11.38
N LEU A 192 10.07 9.70 11.97
CA LEU A 192 9.69 8.49 11.23
C LEU A 192 8.34 8.64 10.53
N ARG A 193 7.33 9.21 11.21
CA ARG A 193 6.03 9.51 10.58
C ARG A 193 6.17 10.46 9.39
N THR A 194 7.03 11.47 9.51
CA THR A 194 7.26 12.43 8.43
C THR A 194 7.99 11.78 7.25
N ALA A 195 8.98 10.93 7.52
CA ALA A 195 9.77 10.26 6.49
C ALA A 195 8.95 9.19 5.74
N LEU A 196 8.18 8.39 6.48
CA LEU A 196 7.42 7.26 5.93
C LEU A 196 6.03 7.65 5.43
N GLY A 197 5.51 8.81 5.82
CA GLY A 197 4.15 9.26 5.47
C GLY A 197 3.03 8.66 6.32
N TRP A 198 3.35 7.69 7.20
CA TRP A 198 2.37 6.95 7.99
C TRP A 198 2.64 7.07 9.49
N PRO A 199 1.61 7.02 10.36
CA PRO A 199 1.79 6.82 11.79
C PRO A 199 2.68 5.60 12.07
N VAL A 200 3.60 5.74 13.03
CA VAL A 200 4.52 4.65 13.39
C VAL A 200 4.23 4.14 14.80
N VAL A 201 4.09 2.82 14.92
CA VAL A 201 3.98 2.12 16.21
C VAL A 201 5.17 1.21 16.41
N VAL A 202 5.89 1.42 17.50
CA VAL A 202 7.06 0.61 17.85
C VAL A 202 6.66 -0.45 18.88
N VAL A 203 6.94 -1.71 18.57
CA VAL A 203 6.69 -2.86 19.44
C VAL A 203 8.03 -3.53 19.73
N GLY A 204 8.25 -3.95 20.98
CA GLY A 204 9.44 -4.75 21.30
C GLY A 204 9.31 -6.14 20.67
N TYR A 205 10.27 -6.52 19.84
CA TYR A 205 10.36 -7.88 19.32
C TYR A 205 10.54 -8.88 20.46
N ALA A 206 9.87 -10.01 20.35
CA ALA A 206 10.12 -11.18 21.17
C ALA A 206 10.11 -12.42 20.28
N SER A 207 10.91 -13.43 20.65
CA SER A 207 11.07 -14.68 19.90
C SER A 207 10.03 -15.75 20.22
N ASP A 208 9.09 -15.45 21.13
CA ASP A 208 7.93 -16.27 21.43
C ASP A 208 6.63 -15.44 21.41
N ALA A 209 5.52 -16.13 21.15
CA ALA A 209 4.21 -15.50 21.02
C ALA A 209 3.73 -14.82 22.31
N PRO A 210 3.83 -15.43 23.52
CA PRO A 210 3.45 -14.77 24.76
C PRO A 210 4.07 -13.39 24.95
N ASP A 211 5.39 -13.28 24.80
CA ASP A 211 6.09 -12.02 25.04
C ASP A 211 5.83 -11.00 23.92
N LEU A 212 5.69 -11.43 22.65
CA LEU A 212 5.37 -10.51 21.56
C LEU A 212 3.95 -9.95 21.72
N LEU A 213 2.98 -10.79 22.06
CA LEU A 213 1.61 -10.37 22.33
C LEU A 213 1.53 -9.44 23.53
N ALA A 214 2.28 -9.72 24.61
CA ALA A 214 2.39 -8.80 25.74
C ALA A 214 2.96 -7.43 25.33
N ASN A 215 4.02 -7.41 24.52
CA ASN A 215 4.62 -6.17 24.02
C ASN A 215 3.66 -5.36 23.13
N ALA A 216 2.83 -6.03 22.32
CA ALA A 216 1.80 -5.43 21.48
C ALA A 216 0.64 -4.84 22.31
N LEU A 217 0.28 -5.49 23.42
CA LEU A 217 -0.81 -5.09 24.32
C LEU A 217 -0.38 -4.06 25.39
N ALA A 218 0.89 -3.65 25.39
CA ALA A 218 1.36 -2.57 26.26
C ALA A 218 0.56 -1.26 26.02
N PRO A 219 0.16 -0.54 27.09
CA PRO A 219 0.66 -0.66 28.46
C PRO A 219 -0.17 -1.60 29.37
N ALA A 220 -1.06 -2.43 28.84
CA ALA A 220 -1.77 -3.39 29.69
C ALA A 220 -0.81 -4.49 30.17
N ASP A 221 -0.90 -4.84 31.44
CA ASP A 221 -0.13 -5.90 32.08
C ASP A 221 -0.73 -7.26 31.70
N VAL A 222 -0.05 -7.97 30.80
CA VAL A 222 -0.42 -9.36 30.46
C VAL A 222 0.10 -10.30 31.55
N THR A 223 -0.81 -11.05 32.14
CA THR A 223 -0.52 -11.97 33.26
C THR A 223 -0.26 -13.40 32.79
N ASN A 224 -0.90 -13.81 31.70
CA ASN A 224 -0.73 -15.13 31.10
C ASN A 224 -1.14 -15.13 29.62
N VAL A 225 -0.51 -15.98 28.82
CA VAL A 225 -0.91 -16.24 27.44
C VAL A 225 -0.94 -17.74 27.23
N THR A 226 -2.08 -18.26 26.77
CA THR A 226 -2.23 -19.67 26.44
C THR A 226 -2.65 -19.81 24.99
N VAL A 227 -1.85 -20.53 24.19
CA VAL A 227 -2.19 -20.85 22.79
C VAL A 227 -2.88 -22.22 22.76
N SER A 228 -4.06 -22.25 22.17
CA SER A 228 -4.83 -23.48 21.97
C SER A 228 -4.36 -24.27 20.76
N ASP A 229 -4.75 -25.55 20.68
CA ASP A 229 -4.47 -26.42 19.52
C ASP A 229 -5.11 -25.90 18.22
N SER A 230 -6.13 -25.03 18.32
CA SER A 230 -6.80 -24.40 17.19
C SER A 230 -6.19 -23.04 16.82
N GLY A 231 -4.95 -22.76 17.22
CA GLY A 231 -4.24 -21.53 16.83
C GLY A 231 -4.72 -20.24 17.50
N VAL A 232 -5.70 -20.30 18.41
CA VAL A 232 -6.20 -19.11 19.14
C VAL A 232 -5.37 -18.90 20.39
N ALA A 233 -4.84 -17.69 20.57
CA ALA A 233 -4.16 -17.26 21.79
C ALA A 233 -5.13 -16.54 22.74
N TYR A 234 -5.26 -17.05 23.97
CA TYR A 234 -6.01 -16.45 25.06
C TYR A 234 -5.07 -15.66 25.96
N VAL A 235 -5.28 -14.35 26.05
CA VAL A 235 -4.46 -13.42 26.82
C VAL A 235 -5.22 -12.97 28.05
N GLU A 236 -4.67 -13.26 29.23
CA GLU A 236 -5.23 -12.85 30.51
C GLU A 236 -4.64 -11.49 30.93
N VAL A 237 -5.52 -10.51 31.16
CA VAL A 237 -5.17 -9.19 31.69
C VAL A 237 -6.04 -8.86 32.91
N PRO A 238 -5.58 -8.04 33.87
CA PRO A 238 -6.42 -7.56 34.96
C PRO A 238 -7.73 -6.96 34.45
N GLU A 239 -8.83 -7.19 35.17
CA GLU A 239 -10.17 -6.73 34.73
C GLU A 239 -10.23 -5.22 34.49
N ASP A 240 -9.54 -4.44 35.32
CA ASP A 240 -9.43 -2.99 35.24
C ASP A 240 -8.54 -2.50 34.09
N GLU A 241 -7.74 -3.38 33.48
CA GLU A 241 -6.86 -3.09 32.35
C GLU A 241 -7.38 -3.64 31.02
N ARG A 242 -8.51 -4.35 30.99
CA ARG A 242 -9.11 -4.84 29.74
C ARG A 242 -9.33 -3.73 28.72
N GLY A 243 -9.74 -2.54 29.16
CA GLY A 243 -9.88 -1.37 28.29
C GLY A 243 -8.55 -0.89 27.70
N LEU A 244 -7.46 -0.99 28.45
CA LEU A 244 -6.10 -0.72 27.95
C LEU A 244 -5.69 -1.78 26.92
N ALA A 245 -5.90 -3.07 27.20
CA ALA A 245 -5.53 -4.13 26.27
C ALA A 245 -6.27 -4.04 24.93
N ILE A 246 -7.57 -3.69 24.95
CA ILE A 246 -8.36 -3.43 23.74
C ILE A 246 -7.83 -2.19 23.01
N GLY A 247 -7.57 -1.11 23.77
CA GLY A 247 -7.19 0.19 23.24
C GLY A 247 -8.36 0.94 22.59
N THR A 248 -8.15 2.24 22.34
CA THR A 248 -9.15 3.09 21.67
C THR A 248 -9.52 2.49 20.32
N GLY A 249 -10.81 2.24 20.08
CA GLY A 249 -11.29 1.64 18.83
C GLY A 249 -10.85 0.19 18.59
N GLY A 250 -10.30 -0.51 19.59
CA GLY A 250 -9.79 -1.88 19.41
C GLY A 250 -8.42 -1.98 18.72
N LYS A 251 -7.77 -0.84 18.44
CA LYS A 251 -6.50 -0.77 17.69
C LYS A 251 -5.37 -1.61 18.29
N ARG A 252 -5.39 -1.85 19.60
CA ARG A 252 -4.30 -2.55 20.30
C ARG A 252 -4.50 -4.07 20.28
N ILE A 253 -5.71 -4.55 20.48
CA ILE A 253 -6.01 -5.98 20.29
C ILE A 253 -5.86 -6.38 18.82
N ARG A 254 -6.20 -5.50 17.86
CA ARG A 254 -5.92 -5.72 16.43
C ARG A 254 -4.42 -5.80 16.13
N LEU A 255 -3.59 -4.94 16.74
CA LEU A 255 -2.13 -5.05 16.62
C LEU A 255 -1.61 -6.41 17.11
N ALA A 256 -2.11 -6.89 18.25
CA ALA A 256 -1.73 -8.18 18.79
C ALA A 256 -2.13 -9.33 17.84
N ARG A 257 -3.33 -9.27 17.23
CA ARG A 257 -3.77 -10.22 16.20
C ARG A 257 -2.88 -10.19 14.97
N LEU A 258 -2.58 -9.00 14.44
CA LEU A 258 -1.71 -8.81 13.29
C LEU A 258 -0.33 -9.47 13.54
N LEU A 259 0.31 -9.13 14.66
CA LEU A 259 1.63 -9.68 15.00
C LEU A 259 1.58 -11.18 15.32
N GLY A 260 0.52 -11.64 15.98
CA GLY A 260 0.29 -13.06 16.25
C GLY A 260 0.16 -13.90 14.98
N ALA A 261 -0.63 -13.41 14.02
CA ALA A 261 -0.80 -14.05 12.72
C ALA A 261 0.50 -14.02 11.92
N ALA A 262 1.14 -12.84 11.79
CA ALA A 262 2.32 -12.65 10.94
C ALA A 262 3.54 -13.47 11.40
N TYR A 263 3.82 -13.53 12.71
CA TYR A 263 5.06 -14.14 13.21
C TYR A 263 4.88 -15.53 13.80
N TYR A 264 3.68 -15.90 14.22
CA TYR A 264 3.40 -17.16 14.90
C TYR A 264 2.28 -17.98 14.27
N GLY A 265 1.67 -17.51 13.18
CA GLY A 265 0.59 -18.22 12.48
C GLY A 265 -0.63 -18.45 13.37
N LEU A 266 -0.91 -17.52 14.29
CA LEU A 266 -2.10 -17.58 15.13
C LEU A 266 -3.35 -17.27 14.31
N ASP A 267 -4.41 -18.02 14.56
CA ASP A 267 -5.72 -17.82 13.90
C ASP A 267 -6.47 -16.63 14.50
N ASP A 268 -6.34 -16.40 15.82
CA ASP A 268 -6.88 -15.23 16.51
C ASP A 268 -6.15 -14.99 17.85
N VAL A 269 -6.34 -13.79 18.41
CA VAL A 269 -5.96 -13.40 19.76
C VAL A 269 -7.18 -12.85 20.48
N GLU A 270 -7.54 -13.47 21.60
CA GLU A 270 -8.69 -13.12 22.43
C GLU A 270 -8.28 -12.74 23.85
N LEU A 271 -8.99 -11.78 24.44
CA LEU A 271 -8.80 -11.43 25.86
C LEU A 271 -9.66 -12.32 26.75
N ALA A 272 -9.01 -13.15 27.56
CA ALA A 272 -9.65 -14.01 28.56
C ALA A 272 -10.06 -13.20 29.80
#